data_AF-X1KXT3-F1
#
_entry.id   AF-X1KXT3-F1
#
_cell.length_a   1.000
_cell.length_b   1.000
_cell.length_c   1.000
_cell.angle_alpha   90.00
_cell.angle_beta   90.00
_cell.angle_gamma   90.00
#
_symmetry.space_group_name_H-M   'P 1'
#
loop_
_entity.id
_entity.type
_entity.pdbx_description
1 polymer ?
#
loop_
_entity_poly.entity_id
_entity_poly.type
_entity_poly.pdbx_seq_one_letter_code
_entity_poly.pdbx_strand_id
1 'polypeptide(L)'
;PVQITDGMNAARRNALRLLEDAEILLNSGRYPTALSLAILSIEESGKASILRGLAIAKDDVSLKNSWKEYRTHTAKNAAWILPQLAADGAKTLDDLSPIYDRNSSHPYMLDQLKQIGF
;
A
#
# COMPACT_ATOMS: atom_id res chain seq x y z
N PRO A 1 -2.29 -19.08 10.54
CA PRO A 1 -1.10 -18.98 9.67
C PRO A 1 -1.38 -19.19 8.17
N VAL A 2 -1.96 -20.33 7.77
CA VAL A 2 -2.28 -20.65 6.36
C VAL A 2 -3.14 -19.58 5.69
N GLN A 3 -4.24 -19.19 6.32
CA GLN A 3 -5.13 -18.12 5.82
C GLN A 3 -4.43 -16.76 5.63
N ILE A 4 -3.43 -16.45 6.46
CA ILE A 4 -2.65 -15.21 6.32
C ILE A 4 -1.75 -15.28 5.09
N THR A 5 -1.08 -16.41 4.89
CA THR A 5 -0.28 -16.68 3.68
C THR A 5 -1.12 -16.60 2.42
N ASP A 6 -2.31 -17.21 2.44
CA ASP A 6 -3.25 -17.13 1.32
C ASP A 6 -3.69 -15.68 1.05
N GLY A 7 -3.95 -14.92 2.12
CA GLY A 7 -4.26 -13.49 2.03
C GLY A 7 -3.12 -12.67 1.40
N MET A 8 -1.86 -12.94 1.78
CA MET A 8 -0.69 -12.27 1.18
C MET A 8 -0.54 -12.61 -0.30
N ASN A 9 -0.72 -13.88 -0.66
CA ASN A 9 -0.67 -14.33 -2.05
C ASN A 9 -1.80 -13.72 -2.89
N ALA A 10 -3.01 -13.62 -2.33
CA ALA A 10 -4.14 -12.98 -2.97
C ALA A 10 -3.91 -11.47 -3.18
N ALA A 11 -3.42 -10.77 -2.15
CA ALA A 11 -3.07 -9.35 -2.24
C ALA A 11 -2.03 -9.09 -3.35
N ARG A 12 -1.00 -9.93 -3.47
CA ARG A 12 0.00 -9.82 -4.55
C ARG A 12 -0.63 -9.99 -5.93
N ARG A 13 -1.47 -11.01 -6.13
CA ARG A 13 -2.16 -11.24 -7.41
C ARG A 13 -3.09 -10.08 -7.77
N ASN A 14 -3.81 -9.56 -6.79
CA ASN A 14 -4.71 -8.41 -6.99
C ASN A 14 -3.93 -7.16 -7.39
N ALA A 15 -2.81 -6.88 -6.71
CA ALA A 15 -1.94 -5.76 -7.04
C ALA A 15 -1.42 -5.83 -8.49
N LEU A 16 -0.94 -6.99 -8.92
CA LEU A 16 -0.47 -7.20 -10.30
C LEU A 16 -1.58 -6.98 -11.33
N ARG A 17 -2.75 -7.60 -11.12
CA ARG A 17 -3.89 -7.42 -12.03
C ARG A 17 -4.31 -5.95 -12.13
N LEU A 18 -4.40 -5.25 -11.00
CA LEU A 18 -4.76 -3.82 -10.97
C LEU A 18 -3.73 -2.95 -11.69
N LEU A 19 -2.44 -3.30 -11.61
CA LEU A 19 -1.38 -2.63 -12.35
C LEU A 19 -1.53 -2.84 -13.85
N GLU A 20 -1.73 -4.08 -14.30
CA GLU A 20 -1.95 -4.41 -15.70
C GLU A 20 -3.16 -3.63 -16.27
N ASP A 21 -4.27 -3.60 -15.54
CA ASP A 21 -5.46 -2.82 -15.91
C ASP A 21 -5.14 -1.31 -15.98
N ALA A 22 -4.37 -0.79 -15.03
CA ALA A 22 -3.94 0.61 -15.01
C ALA A 22 -3.07 0.97 -16.23
N GLU A 23 -2.13 0.11 -16.62
CA GLU A 23 -1.24 0.30 -17.77
C GLU A 23 -2.04 0.35 -19.08
N ILE A 24 -3.03 -0.54 -19.25
CA ILE A 24 -3.92 -0.54 -20.42
C ILE A 24 -4.69 0.79 -20.51
N LEU A 25 -5.23 1.27 -19.38
CA LEU A 25 -5.96 2.54 -19.34
C LEU A 25 -5.05 3.75 -19.58
N LEU A 26 -3.83 3.72 -19.06
CA LEU A 26 -2.82 4.74 -19.31
C LEU A 26 -2.51 4.84 -20.80
N ASN A 27 -2.23 3.70 -21.44
CA ASN A 27 -1.90 3.62 -22.87
C ASN A 27 -3.07 4.03 -23.79
N SER A 28 -4.30 3.94 -23.31
CA SER A 28 -5.51 4.41 -24.02
C SER A 28 -5.91 5.85 -23.68
N GLY A 29 -5.10 6.58 -22.90
CA GLY A 29 -5.33 7.98 -22.54
C GLY A 29 -6.42 8.19 -21.48
N ARG A 30 -6.84 7.12 -20.78
CA ARG A 30 -7.85 7.18 -19.71
C ARG A 30 -7.20 7.47 -18.36
N TYR A 31 -6.52 8.62 -18.27
CA TYR A 31 -5.63 8.97 -17.16
C TYR A 31 -6.26 8.93 -15.76
N PRO A 32 -7.48 9.47 -15.52
CA PRO A 32 -8.04 9.49 -14.16
C PRO A 32 -8.27 8.06 -13.63
N THR A 33 -8.88 7.19 -14.43
CA THR A 33 -9.15 5.81 -14.03
C THR A 33 -7.86 4.99 -13.95
N ALA A 34 -6.91 5.20 -14.86
CA ALA A 34 -5.58 4.59 -14.79
C ALA A 34 -4.89 4.91 -13.45
N LEU A 35 -4.91 6.18 -13.03
CA LEU A 35 -4.37 6.62 -11.75
C LEU A 35 -5.08 5.93 -10.57
N SER A 36 -6.41 5.88 -10.56
CA SER A 36 -7.15 5.22 -9.49
C SER A 36 -6.82 3.72 -9.37
N LEU A 37 -6.67 3.00 -10.49
CA LEU A 37 -6.27 1.60 -10.49
C LEU A 37 -4.83 1.39 -10.03
N ALA A 38 -3.90 2.26 -10.43
CA ALA A 38 -2.51 2.22 -9.95
C ALA A 38 -2.44 2.43 -8.43
N ILE A 39 -3.24 3.36 -7.90
CA ILE A 39 -3.33 3.58 -6.45
C ILE A 39 -3.91 2.36 -5.73
N LEU A 40 -4.96 1.74 -6.28
CA LEU A 40 -5.50 0.50 -5.72
C LEU A 40 -4.47 -0.64 -5.76
N SER A 41 -3.63 -0.72 -6.79
CA SER A 41 -2.53 -1.70 -6.86
C SER A 41 -1.54 -1.50 -5.70
N ILE A 42 -1.14 -0.26 -5.43
CA ILE A 42 -0.30 0.10 -4.28
C ILE A 42 -0.97 -0.33 -2.96
N GLU A 43 -2.25 0.01 -2.77
CA GLU A 43 -3.03 -0.36 -1.57
C GLU A 43 -3.08 -1.88 -1.34
N GLU A 44 -3.28 -2.67 -2.40
CA GLU A 44 -3.26 -4.13 -2.32
C GLU A 44 -1.86 -4.66 -1.95
N SER A 45 -0.80 -4.12 -2.56
CA SER A 45 0.57 -4.52 -2.24
C SER A 45 0.94 -4.27 -0.77
N GLY A 46 0.43 -3.16 -0.20
CA GLY A 46 0.65 -2.78 1.20
C GLY A 46 0.01 -3.71 2.23
N LYS A 47 -0.99 -4.51 1.86
CA LYS A 47 -1.62 -5.46 2.81
C LYS A 47 -0.65 -6.51 3.33
N ALA A 48 0.37 -6.87 2.57
CA ALA A 48 1.31 -7.92 2.94
C ALA A 48 2.17 -7.56 4.17
N SER A 49 2.49 -6.28 4.41
CA SER A 49 3.22 -5.86 5.62
C SER A 49 2.34 -6.00 6.87
N ILE A 50 1.07 -5.60 6.78
CA ILE A 50 0.10 -5.69 7.88
C ILE A 50 -0.25 -7.15 8.20
N LEU A 51 -0.45 -7.98 7.17
CA LEU A 51 -0.70 -9.42 7.33
C LEU A 51 0.49 -10.13 8.00
N ARG A 52 1.74 -9.71 7.72
CA ARG A 52 2.91 -10.18 8.47
C ARG A 52 2.84 -9.80 9.94
N GLY A 53 2.41 -8.57 10.27
CA GLY A 53 2.15 -8.13 11.63
C GLY A 53 1.13 -9.02 12.36
N LEU A 54 0.02 -9.35 11.70
CA LEU A 54 -0.97 -10.29 12.22
C LEU A 54 -0.40 -11.69 12.49
N ALA A 55 0.52 -12.18 11.66
CA ALA A 55 1.12 -13.49 11.83
C ALA A 55 2.07 -13.60 13.03
N ILE A 56 2.67 -12.48 13.45
CA ILE A 56 3.68 -12.44 14.51
C ILE A 56 3.17 -11.80 15.82
N ALA A 57 1.90 -11.40 15.88
CA ALA A 57 1.29 -10.82 17.07
C ALA A 57 1.39 -11.80 18.25
N LYS A 58 1.93 -11.32 19.38
CA LYS A 58 2.22 -12.14 20.57
C LYS A 58 1.17 -12.00 21.68
N ASP A 59 0.32 -10.98 21.57
CA ASP A 59 -0.68 -10.63 22.57
C ASP A 59 -1.94 -10.04 21.90
N ASP A 60 -3.03 -9.98 22.65
CA ASP A 60 -4.33 -9.50 22.13
C ASP A 60 -4.29 -8.03 21.70
N VAL A 61 -3.41 -7.23 22.31
CA VAL A 61 -3.28 -5.80 22.01
C VAL A 61 -2.67 -5.61 20.62
N SER A 62 -1.55 -6.27 20.35
CA SER A 62 -0.85 -6.28 19.05
C SER A 62 -1.71 -6.89 17.95
N LEU A 63 -2.48 -7.94 18.26
CA LEU A 63 -3.45 -8.53 17.33
C LEU A 63 -4.54 -7.52 16.96
N LYS A 64 -5.15 -6.86 17.95
CA LYS A 64 -6.20 -5.85 17.74
C LYS A 64 -5.69 -4.64 16.96
N ASN A 65 -4.47 -4.19 17.22
CA ASN A 65 -3.85 -3.08 16.49
C ASN A 65 -3.60 -3.45 15.03
N SER A 66 -3.06 -4.63 14.75
CA SER A 66 -2.83 -5.09 13.38
C SER A 66 -4.15 -5.23 12.59
N TRP A 67 -5.23 -5.68 13.24
CA TRP A 67 -6.57 -5.68 12.64
C TRP A 67 -7.13 -4.29 12.38
N LYS A 68 -6.82 -3.31 13.24
CA LYS A 68 -7.18 -1.91 13.00
C LYS A 68 -6.46 -1.37 11.76
N GLU A 69 -5.15 -1.59 11.67
CA GLU A 69 -4.34 -1.18 10.53
C GLU A 69 -4.83 -1.83 9.23
N TYR A 70 -5.19 -3.11 9.26
CA TYR A 70 -5.70 -3.83 8.09
C TYR A 70 -6.96 -3.20 7.48
N ARG A 71 -7.77 -2.52 8.30
CA ARG A 71 -8.99 -1.83 7.86
C ARG A 71 -8.77 -0.40 7.42
N THR A 72 -7.57 0.16 7.58
CA THR A 72 -7.27 1.55 7.23
C THR A 72 -6.43 1.60 5.95
N HIS A 73 -6.86 2.39 4.95
CA HIS A 73 -6.13 2.54 3.69
C HIS A 73 -4.80 3.29 3.85
N THR A 74 -4.73 4.27 4.76
CA THR A 74 -3.50 5.04 5.02
C THR A 74 -2.35 4.18 5.51
N ALA A 75 -2.63 3.17 6.35
CA ALA A 75 -1.62 2.22 6.83
C ALA A 75 -1.06 1.34 5.70
N LYS A 76 -1.87 1.04 4.68
CA LYS A 76 -1.45 0.26 3.50
C LYS A 76 -0.58 1.11 2.56
N ASN A 77 -0.83 2.40 2.51
CA ASN A 77 -0.13 3.31 1.61
C ASN A 77 1.19 3.82 2.15
N ALA A 78 1.48 3.75 3.46
CA ALA A 78 2.68 4.37 4.05
C ALA A 78 3.99 4.22 3.24
N ALA A 79 4.25 3.03 2.67
CA ALA A 79 5.49 2.78 1.91
C ALA A 79 5.48 3.29 0.45
N TRP A 80 4.42 3.94 -0.03
CA TRP A 80 4.28 4.31 -1.45
C TRP A 80 5.35 5.30 -1.94
N ILE A 81 5.91 6.09 -1.03
CA ILE A 81 6.99 7.05 -1.32
C ILE A 81 8.38 6.39 -1.44
N LEU A 82 8.49 5.08 -1.21
CA LEU A 82 9.78 4.37 -1.23
C LEU A 82 10.55 4.55 -2.55
N PRO A 83 9.94 4.47 -3.75
CA PRO A 83 10.64 4.72 -5.00
C PRO A 83 11.20 6.16 -5.09
N GLN A 84 10.46 7.13 -4.56
CA GLN A 84 10.90 8.53 -4.51
C GLN A 84 12.10 8.68 -3.58
N LEU A 85 12.04 8.13 -2.36
CA LEU A 85 13.16 8.15 -1.41
C LEU A 85 14.41 7.49 -2.01
N ALA A 86 14.25 6.37 -2.72
CA ALA A 86 15.36 5.71 -3.40
C ALA A 86 15.95 6.57 -4.53
N ALA A 87 15.10 7.24 -5.33
CA ALA A 87 15.54 8.18 -6.36
C ALA A 87 16.28 9.39 -5.76
N ASP A 88 15.87 9.84 -4.58
CA ASP A 88 16.49 10.92 -3.82
C ASP A 88 17.78 10.48 -3.08
N GLY A 89 18.17 9.22 -3.23
CA GLY A 89 19.46 8.70 -2.75
C GLY A 89 19.44 8.05 -1.37
N ALA A 90 18.26 7.66 -0.85
CA ALA A 90 18.15 6.85 0.36
C ALA A 90 18.94 5.52 0.22
N LYS A 91 19.84 5.25 1.16
CA LYS A 91 20.73 4.07 1.13
C LYS A 91 20.66 3.24 2.42
N THR A 92 20.08 3.80 3.48
CA THR A 92 20.00 3.19 4.80
C THR A 92 18.54 3.08 5.24
N LEU A 93 18.28 2.29 6.30
CA LEU A 93 16.94 2.22 6.89
C LEU A 93 16.51 3.54 7.53
N ASP A 94 17.46 4.33 8.03
CA ASP A 94 17.17 5.64 8.62
C ASP A 94 16.68 6.63 7.57
N ASP A 95 17.22 6.56 6.34
CA ASP A 95 16.74 7.34 5.20
C ASP A 95 15.28 7.00 4.81
N LEU A 96 14.79 5.83 5.24
CA LEU A 96 13.40 5.39 5.03
C LEU A 96 12.45 5.82 6.15
N SER A 97 12.95 6.50 7.20
CA SER A 97 12.14 7.01 8.30
C SER A 97 10.92 7.86 7.88
N PRO A 98 10.93 8.64 6.76
CA PRO A 98 9.76 9.42 6.34
C PRO A 98 8.51 8.57 6.03
N ILE A 99 8.68 7.28 5.68
CA ILE A 99 7.55 6.35 5.47
C ILE A 99 6.69 6.20 6.72
N TYR A 100 7.31 6.31 7.90
CA TYR A 100 6.65 6.08 9.19
C TYR A 100 6.34 7.38 9.95
N ASP A 101 6.60 8.54 9.35
CA ASP A 101 6.26 9.82 9.95
C ASP A 101 4.74 10.00 10.05
N ARG A 102 4.23 10.00 11.28
CA ARG A 102 2.80 10.13 11.59
C ARG A 102 2.24 11.51 11.25
N ASN A 103 3.10 12.52 11.10
CA ASN A 103 2.70 13.86 10.71
C ASN A 103 2.72 14.05 9.18
N SER A 104 3.17 13.04 8.44
CA SER A 104 3.28 13.15 6.99
C SER A 104 1.92 13.02 6.31
N SER A 105 1.67 13.91 5.35
CA SER A 105 0.44 13.91 4.56
C SER A 105 0.46 12.91 3.41
N HIS A 106 1.63 12.34 3.08
CA HIS A 106 1.79 11.49 1.89
C HIS A 106 0.78 10.34 1.80
N PRO A 107 0.39 9.61 2.86
CA PRO A 107 -0.56 8.50 2.72
C PRO A 107 -1.97 8.95 2.33
N TYR A 108 -2.32 10.20 2.64
CA TYR A 108 -3.63 10.80 2.36
C TYR A 108 -3.73 11.31 0.91
N MET A 109 -2.60 11.71 0.31
CA MET A 109 -2.58 12.21 -1.07
C MET A 109 -3.14 11.19 -2.06
N LEU A 110 -2.77 9.92 -1.92
CA LEU A 110 -3.28 8.86 -2.79
C LEU A 110 -4.79 8.67 -2.64
N ASP A 111 -5.34 8.82 -1.44
CA ASP A 111 -6.79 8.67 -1.25
C ASP A 111 -7.57 9.80 -1.94
N GLN A 112 -7.06 11.03 -1.87
CA GLN A 112 -7.65 12.17 -2.59
C GLN A 112 -7.56 12.00 -4.10
N LEU A 113 -6.40 11.60 -4.63
CA LEU A 113 -6.19 11.40 -6.06
C LEU A 113 -7.05 10.27 -6.63
N LYS A 114 -7.18 9.17 -5.89
CA LYS A 114 -8.02 8.03 -6.24
C LYS A 114 -9.50 8.43 -6.39
N GLN A 115 -10.01 9.33 -5.55
CA GLN A 115 -11.41 9.79 -5.61
C GLN A 115 -11.71 10.64 -6.85
N ILE A 116 -10.71 11.26 -7.47
CA ILE A 116 -10.90 12.08 -8.68
C ILE A 116 -11.11 11.20 -9.92
N GLY A 117 -10.52 10.00 -9.94
CA GLY A 117 -10.61 9.09 -11.07
C GLY A 117 -11.80 8.13 -11.07
N PHE A 118 -12.64 8.20 -10.04
CA PHE A 118 -13.89 7.44 -9.90
C PHE A 118 -15.12 8.33 -10.04
#